data_AF-A0A424MJ22-F1
#
_entry.id   AF-A0A424MJ22-F1
#
_cell.length_a   1.000
_cell.length_b   1.000
_cell.length_c   1.000
_cell.angle_alpha   90.00
_cell.angle_beta   90.00
_cell.angle_gamma   90.00
#
_symmetry.space_group_name_H-M   'P 1'
#
loop_
_entity.id
_entity.type
_entity.pdbx_description
1 polymer ?
#
loop_
_entity_poly.entity_id
_entity_poly.type
_entity_poly.pdbx_seq_one_letter_code
_entity_poly.pdbx_strand_id
1 'polypeptide(L)' 'MSIGFWQILVVLLIILIVFGSSRIKSIGSDLGKALKGFKKEIKDEDDPNRDS' A
#
# COMPACT_ATOMS: atom_id res chain seq x y z
N MET A 1 -23.29 10.18 -14.48
CA MET A 1 -21.97 10.77 -14.18
C MET A 1 -21.16 9.73 -13.42
N SER A 2 -20.27 9.04 -14.11
CA SER A 2 -19.33 8.10 -13.49
C SER A 2 -18.31 8.86 -12.65
N ILE A 3 -18.00 8.35 -11.46
CA ILE A 3 -16.81 8.77 -10.70
C ILE A 3 -15.61 8.39 -11.56
N GLY A 4 -15.04 9.40 -12.23
CA GLY A 4 -13.85 9.23 -13.04
C GLY A 4 -12.61 9.14 -12.16
N PHE A 5 -11.56 8.57 -12.75
CA PHE A 5 -10.24 8.50 -12.14
C PHE A 5 -9.73 9.88 -11.66
N TRP A 6 -10.11 10.94 -12.36
CA TRP A 6 -9.78 12.32 -12.03
C TRP A 6 -10.34 12.78 -10.67
N GLN A 7 -11.57 12.39 -10.33
CA GLN A 7 -12.19 12.75 -9.06
C GLN A 7 -11.47 12.09 -7.88
N ILE A 8 -11.08 10.82 -8.02
CA ILE A 8 -10.33 10.07 -7.01
C ILE A 8 -8.97 10.75 -6.75
N LEU A 9 -8.29 11.20 -7.82
CA LEU A 9 -7.01 11.88 -7.71
C LEU A 9 -7.10 13.21 -6.94
N VAL A 10 -8.14 14.01 -7.22
CA VAL A 10 -8.38 15.30 -6.54
C VAL A 10 -8.69 15.08 -5.06
N VAL A 11 -9.54 14.10 -4.72
CA VAL A 11 -9.85 13.76 -3.32
C VAL A 11 -8.60 13.26 -2.60
N LEU A 12 -7.80 12.41 -3.24
CA LEU A 12 -6.54 11.93 -2.68
C LEU A 12 -5.60 13.10 -2.36
N LEU A 13 -5.47 14.07 -3.27
CA LEU A 13 -4.62 15.25 -3.05
C LEU A 13 -5.08 16.07 -1.84
N ILE A 14 -6.39 16.26 -1.66
CA ILE A 14 -6.93 16.96 -0.48
C ILE A 14 -6.58 16.20 0.80
N ILE A 15 -6.73 14.88 0.82
CA ILE A 15 -6.37 14.05 1.97
C ILE A 15 -4.86 14.18 2.26
N LEU A 16 -4.00 14.18 1.25
CA LEU A 16 -2.55 14.38 1.44
C LEU A 16 -2.23 15.74 2.08
N ILE A 17 -2.96 16.80 1.71
CA ILE A 17 -2.76 18.15 2.27
C ILE A 17 -3.24 18.23 3.71
N VAL A 18 -4.43 17.69 4.01
CA VAL A 18 -5.03 17.71 5.36
C VAL A 18 -4.21 16.91 6.36
N PHE A 19 -3.81 15.69 5.98
CA PHE A 19 -3.04 14.81 6.87
C PHE A 19 -1.54 15.12 6.85
N GLY A 20 -1.07 15.78 5.79
CA GLY A 20 0.35 16.03 5.54
C GLY A 20 1.11 14.76 5.14
N SER A 21 2.23 14.93 4.44
CA SER A 21 3.06 13.81 3.97
C SER A 21 3.72 13.02 5.12
N SER A 22 3.93 13.64 6.28
CA SER A 22 4.62 13.01 7.43
C SER A 22 3.78 11.91 8.09
N ARG A 23 2.48 12.15 8.31
CA ARG A 23 1.55 11.14 8.84
C ARG A 23 1.37 9.97 7.87
N ILE A 24 1.30 10.27 6.58
CA ILE A 24 1.09 9.27 5.54
C ILE A 24 2.35 8.41 5.34
N LYS A 25 3.55 9.00 5.43
CA LYS A 25 4.81 8.26 5.38
C LYS A 25 5.01 7.36 6.59
N SER A 26 4.68 7.82 7.80
CA SER A 26 4.82 7.00 9.01
C SER A 26 3.87 5.80 8.97
N ILE A 27 2.57 6.05 8.79
CA ILE A 27 1.56 4.98 8.66
C ILE A 27 1.85 4.09 7.45
N GLY A 28 2.20 4.67 6.30
CA GLY A 28 2.53 3.92 5.09
C GLY A 28 3.80 3.05 5.23
N SER A 29 4.78 3.49 6.01
CA SER A 29 5.98 2.68 6.30
C SER A 29 5.65 1.48 7.18
N ASP A 30 4.79 1.65 8.19
CA ASP A 30 4.40 0.58 9.10
C ASP A 30 3.47 -0.43 8.40
N LEU A 31 2.50 0.06 7.65
CA LEU A 31 1.66 -0.78 6.78
C LEU A 31 2.49 -1.48 5.71
N GLY A 32 3.45 -0.78 5.09
CA GLY A 32 4.34 -1.33 4.08
C GLY A 32 5.24 -2.45 4.63
N LYS A 33 5.74 -2.31 5.86
CA LYS A 33 6.50 -3.37 6.54
C LYS A 33 5.62 -4.59 6.83
N ALA A 34 4.40 -4.40 7.33
CA ALA A 34 3.46 -5.49 7.58
C ALA A 34 3.08 -6.24 6.29
N LEU A 35 2.75 -5.51 5.23
CA LEU A 35 2.43 -6.08 3.91
C LEU A 35 3.64 -6.76 3.26
N LYS A 36 4.87 -6.27 3.50
CA LYS A 36 6.10 -6.92 3.01
C LYS A 36 6.33 -8.28 3.69
N GLY A 37 6.06 -8.39 4.99
CA GLY A 37 6.08 -9.67 5.70
C GLY A 37 5.05 -10.64 5.13
N PHE A 38 3.79 -10.17 4.99
CA PHE A 38 2.70 -10.96 4.42
C PHE A 38 2.99 -11.45 2.99
N LYS A 39 3.50 -10.57 2.12
CA LYS A 39 3.88 -10.94 0.74
C LYS A 39 5.05 -11.92 0.71
N LYS A 40 5.98 -11.84 1.67
CA LYS A 40 7.11 -12.78 1.76
C LYS A 40 6.63 -14.17 2.15
N GLU A 41 5.76 -14.27 3.15
CA GLU A 41 5.15 -15.53 3.60
C GLU A 41 4.45 -16.23 2.44
N ILE A 42 3.55 -15.52 1.75
CA ILE A 42 2.81 -16.06 0.59
C ILE A 42 3.75 -16.51 -0.51
N LYS A 43 4.80 -15.73 -0.79
CA LYS A 43 5.78 -16.07 -1.83
C LYS A 43 6.70 -17.24 -1.43
N ASP A 44 6.98 -17.42 -0.14
CA ASP A 44 7.73 -18.57 0.39
C ASP A 44 6.87 -19.86 0.38
N GLU A 45 5.54 -19.75 0.49
CA GLU A 45 4.57 -20.86 0.33
C GLU A 45 4.35 -21.26 -1.13
N ASP A 46 4.37 -20.29 -2.06
CA ASP A 46 4.24 -20.50 -3.51
C ASP A 46 5.57 -20.84 -4.22
N ASP A 47 6.67 -21.11 -3.50
CA ASP A 47 7.94 -21.53 -4.09
C ASP A 47 8.03 -23.07 -4.15
N PRO A 48 7.75 -23.71 -5.30
CA PRO A 48 7.74 -25.17 -5.44
C PRO A 48 9.15 -25.82 -5.43
N ASN A 49 10.22 -25.07 -5.11
CA ASN A 49 11.60 -25.56 -5.18
C ASN A 49 12.28 -25.70 -3.80
N ARG A 50 11.53 -25.93 -2.72
CA ARG A 50 12.06 -26.19 -1.36
C ARG A 50 12.24 -27.68 -1.02
N ASP A 51 12.41 -28.54 -2.02
CA ASP A 51 12.85 -29.93 -1.81
C ASP A 51 13.71 -30.40 -3.00
N SER A 52 15.03 -30.27 -2.85
CA SER A 52 16.09 -31.04 -3.54
C SER A 52 17.39 -30.91 -2.76
#